data_AF-A0A2H0YT54-F1
#
_entry.id   AF-A0A2H0YT54-F1
#
_cell.length_a   1.000
_cell.length_b   1.000
_cell.length_c   1.000
_cell.angle_alpha   90.00
_cell.angle_beta   90.00
_cell.angle_gamma   90.00
#
_symmetry.space_group_name_H-M   'P 1'
#
loop_
_entity.id
_entity.type
_entity.pdbx_description
1 polymer ?
#
loop_
_entity_poly.entity_id
_entity_poly.type
_entity_poly.pdbx_seq_one_letter_code
_entity_poly.pdbx_strand_id
1 'polypeptide(L)'
;MNQLNRISLEVKQDILKRVKEQGVPVLQAAKEHGVHESTIYNWLGTGVKGTPSWSEISKLHKQNQELLALVGELTVRLSATKKKSW
;
A
#
# COMPACT_ATOMS: atom_id res chain seq x y z
N MET A 1 -9.57 29.44 -20.25
CA MET A 1 -8.16 29.85 -20.03
C MET A 1 -7.47 28.71 -19.30
N ASN A 2 -6.66 27.90 -19.99
CA ASN A 2 -5.87 26.84 -19.33
C ASN A 2 -4.58 27.47 -18.80
N GLN A 3 -4.57 27.86 -17.53
CA GLN A 3 -3.34 28.24 -16.85
C GLN A 3 -2.54 26.97 -16.57
N LEU A 4 -1.45 26.77 -17.32
CA LEU A 4 -0.42 25.79 -16.99
C LEU A 4 0.33 26.30 -15.75
N ASN A 5 -0.27 26.15 -14.57
CA ASN A 5 0.38 26.43 -13.30
C ASN A 5 1.51 25.43 -13.10
N ARG A 6 2.72 25.85 -13.48
CA ARG A 6 3.95 25.09 -13.29
C ARG A 6 4.31 25.16 -11.81
N ILE A 7 3.81 24.21 -11.04
CA ILE A 7 4.08 24.09 -9.60
C ILE A 7 5.56 23.75 -9.42
N SER A 8 6.23 24.45 -8.50
CA SER A 8 7.64 24.18 -8.19
C SER A 8 7.79 22.78 -7.59
N LEU A 9 8.98 22.19 -7.80
CA LEU A 9 9.27 20.86 -7.28
C LEU A 9 9.20 20.82 -5.74
N GLU A 10 9.61 21.91 -5.09
CA GLU A 10 9.57 22.10 -3.64
C GLU A 10 8.14 22.07 -3.10
N VAL A 11 7.21 22.80 -3.72
CA VAL A 11 5.80 22.80 -3.32
C VAL A 11 5.18 21.42 -3.51
N LYS A 12 5.49 20.74 -4.63
CA LYS A 12 5.04 19.35 -4.84
C LYS A 12 5.55 18.42 -3.74
N GLN A 13 6.82 18.55 -3.33
CA GLN A 13 7.41 17.71 -2.29
C GLN A 13 6.77 17.96 -0.92
N ASP A 14 6.54 19.23 -0.56
CA ASP A 14 5.89 19.59 0.70
C ASP A 14 4.46 19.03 0.78
N ILE A 15 3.66 19.21 -0.28
CA ILE A 15 2.30 18.63 -0.36
C ILE A 15 2.34 17.11 -0.18
N LEU A 16 3.24 16.41 -0.88
CA LEU A 16 3.35 14.95 -0.78
C LEU A 16 3.78 14.51 0.63
N LYS A 17 4.65 15.27 1.30
CA LYS A 17 5.08 15.00 2.67
C LYS A 17 3.91 15.14 3.65
N ARG A 18 3.15 16.24 3.56
CA ARG A 18 1.96 16.49 4.42
C ARG A 18 0.92 15.39 4.27
N VAL A 19 0.67 14.94 3.03
CA VAL A 19 -0.33 13.89 2.76
C VAL A 19 0.17 12.51 3.20
N LYS A 20 1.43 12.14 2.91
CA LYS A 20 1.95 10.79 3.20
C LYS A 20 2.39 10.58 4.64
N GLU A 21 3.03 11.58 5.24
CA GLU A 21 3.69 11.42 6.54
C GLU A 21 2.86 12.03 7.68
N GLN A 22 2.17 13.14 7.42
CA GLN A 22 1.43 13.88 8.45
C GLN A 22 -0.08 13.55 8.45
N GLY A 23 -0.54 12.74 7.49
CA GLY A 23 -1.94 12.31 7.40
C GLY A 23 -2.93 13.42 7.03
N VAL A 24 -2.45 14.52 6.45
CA VAL A 24 -3.34 15.62 6.03
C VAL A 24 -4.26 15.15 4.88
N PRO A 25 -5.57 15.39 4.95
CA PRO A 25 -6.49 15.03 3.86
C PRO A 25 -6.10 15.69 2.53
N VAL A 26 -6.20 14.95 1.43
CA VAL A 26 -5.88 15.46 0.08
C VAL A 26 -6.70 16.70 -0.27
N LEU A 27 -7.98 16.73 0.09
CA LEU A 27 -8.87 17.90 -0.09
C LEU A 27 -8.33 19.15 0.62
N GLN A 28 -7.81 18.98 1.84
CA GLN A 28 -7.27 20.09 2.62
C GLN A 28 -5.96 20.59 2.01
N ALA A 29 -5.03 19.68 1.69
CA ALA A 29 -3.76 20.04 1.06
C ALA A 29 -3.96 20.68 -0.33
N ALA A 30 -4.93 20.20 -1.11
CA ALA A 30 -5.32 20.78 -2.39
C ALA A 30 -5.77 22.25 -2.23
N LYS A 31 -6.66 22.50 -1.26
CA LYS A 31 -7.18 23.84 -0.98
C LYS A 31 -6.12 24.80 -0.47
N GLU A 32 -5.27 24.36 0.45
CA GLU A 32 -4.19 25.17 1.05
C GLU A 32 -3.14 25.59 0.02
N HIS A 33 -2.83 24.74 -0.95
CA HIS A 33 -1.79 24.98 -1.95
C HIS A 33 -2.33 25.40 -3.33
N GLY A 34 -3.64 25.62 -3.47
CA GLY A 34 -4.26 26.06 -4.71
C GLY A 34 -4.15 25.07 -5.87
N VAL A 35 -4.17 23.76 -5.56
CA VAL A 35 -4.01 22.67 -6.52
C VAL A 35 -5.30 21.87 -6.62
N HIS A 36 -5.60 21.30 -7.79
CA HIS A 36 -6.71 20.37 -7.90
C HIS A 36 -6.34 19.02 -7.26
N GLU A 37 -7.28 18.40 -6.55
CA GLU A 37 -7.07 17.12 -5.86
C GLU A 37 -6.56 16.02 -6.81
N SER A 38 -7.10 15.96 -8.03
CA SER A 38 -6.67 15.00 -9.05
C SER A 38 -5.18 15.11 -9.38
N THR A 39 -4.59 16.30 -9.28
CA THR A 39 -3.15 16.51 -9.47
C THR A 39 -2.35 15.83 -8.36
N ILE A 40 -2.81 15.93 -7.11
CA ILE A 40 -2.17 15.28 -5.96
C ILE A 40 -2.31 13.76 -6.08
N TYR A 41 -3.49 13.24 -6.44
CA TYR A 41 -3.68 11.81 -6.68
C TYR A 41 -2.79 11.29 -7.82
N ASN A 42 -2.63 12.03 -8.91
CA ASN A 42 -1.69 11.69 -9.98
C ASN A 42 -0.24 11.64 -9.47
N TRP A 43 0.19 12.58 -8.63
CA TRP A 43 1.53 12.54 -8.04
C TRP A 43 1.74 11.36 -7.08
N LEU A 44 0.72 11.04 -6.27
CA LEU A 44 0.74 9.86 -5.42
C LEU A 44 0.89 8.59 -6.25
N GLY A 45 0.14 8.48 -7.35
CA GLY A 45 0.20 7.34 -8.29
C GLY A 45 1.52 7.24 -9.05
N THR A 46 2.08 8.36 -9.55
CA THR A 46 3.36 8.36 -10.28
C THR A 46 4.58 7.98 -9.43
N GLY A 47 4.48 8.11 -8.09
CA GLY A 47 5.51 7.65 -7.16
C GLY A 47 5.41 6.16 -6.80
N VAL A 48 4.35 5.46 -7.22
CA VAL A 48 4.19 4.02 -7.00
C VAL A 48 5.11 3.29 -7.99
N LYS A 49 6.39 3.11 -7.60
CA LYS A 49 7.24 2.11 -8.24
C LYS A 49 6.76 0.73 -7.79
N GLY A 50 6.21 -0.04 -8.72
CA GLY A 50 5.81 -1.42 -8.47
C GLY A 50 4.42 -1.55 -7.87
N THR A 51 3.39 -1.13 -8.63
CA THR A 51 2.08 -1.77 -8.46
C THR A 51 2.33 -3.27 -8.60
N PRO A 52 2.13 -4.08 -7.54
CA PRO A 52 2.44 -5.50 -7.63
C PRO A 52 1.63 -6.09 -8.77
N SER A 53 2.32 -6.77 -9.67
CA SER A 53 1.68 -7.45 -10.77
C SER A 53 0.70 -8.49 -10.22
N TRP A 54 -0.36 -8.77 -10.98
CA TRP A 54 -1.35 -9.76 -10.57
C TRP A 54 -0.72 -11.14 -10.29
N SER A 55 0.38 -11.47 -10.98
CA SER A 55 1.15 -12.69 -10.76
C SER A 55 1.93 -12.68 -9.43
N GLU A 56 2.50 -11.55 -9.01
CA GLU A 56 3.14 -11.40 -7.69
C GLU A 56 2.11 -11.54 -6.57
N ILE A 57 0.94 -10.93 -6.70
CA ILE A 57 -0.17 -11.07 -5.75
C ILE A 57 -0.64 -12.53 -5.68
N SER A 58 -0.84 -13.15 -6.84
CA SER A 58 -1.28 -14.57 -6.92
C SER A 58 -0.24 -15.51 -6.32
N LYS A 59 1.05 -15.26 -6.54
CA LYS A 59 2.16 -16.03 -5.95
C LYS A 59 2.18 -15.90 -4.43
N LEU A 60 2.00 -14.69 -3.90
CA LEU A 60 1.92 -14.45 -2.45
C LEU A 60 0.73 -15.19 -1.82
N HIS A 61 -0.45 -15.14 -2.44
CA HIS A 61 -1.62 -15.89 -1.97
C HIS A 61 -1.37 -17.40 -1.95
N LYS A 62 -0.76 -17.95 -3.00
CA LYS A 62 -0.41 -19.38 -3.06
C LYS A 62 0.57 -19.76 -1.95
N GLN A 63 1.63 -18.98 -1.76
CA GLN A 63 2.62 -19.20 -0.70
C GLN A 63 1.99 -19.16 0.70
N ASN A 64 1.06 -18.24 0.95
CA ASN A 64 0.35 -18.16 2.21
C ASN A 64 -0.54 -19.39 2.46
N GLN A 65 -1.25 -19.88 1.42
CA GLN A 65 -2.05 -21.10 1.51
C GLN A 65 -1.19 -22.33 1.81
N GLU A 66 -0.04 -22.47 1.15
CA GLU A 66 0.90 -23.58 1.38
C GLU A 66 1.44 -23.58 2.82
N LEU A 67 1.79 -22.39 3.33
CA LEU A 67 2.25 -22.24 4.72
C LEU A 67 1.16 -22.61 5.73
N LEU A 68 -0.07 -22.15 5.52
CA LEU A 68 -1.20 -22.49 6.39
C LEU A 68 -1.49 -23.99 6.39
N ALA A 69 -1.40 -24.65 5.23
CA ALA A 69 -1.57 -26.10 5.12
C ALA A 69 -0.50 -26.86 5.91
N LEU A 70 0.77 -26.44 5.79
CA LEU A 70 1.89 -27.03 6.53
C LEU A 70 1.71 -26.86 8.04
N VAL A 71 1.34 -25.66 8.50
CA VAL A 71 1.06 -25.39 9.92
C VAL A 71 -0.09 -26.26 10.43
N GLY A 72 -1.16 -26.42 9.63
CA GLY A 72 -2.28 -27.29 9.96
C GLY A 72 -1.84 -28.75 10.14
N GLU A 73 -1.06 -29.28 9.20
CA GLU A 73 -0.55 -30.65 9.27
C GLU A 73 0.32 -30.88 10.52
N LEU A 74 1.25 -29.96 10.80
CA LEU A 74 2.11 -30.03 11.99
C LEU A 74 1.29 -30.00 13.28
N THR A 75 0.26 -29.15 13.33
CA THR A 75 -0.63 -29.03 14.50
C THR A 75 -1.39 -30.34 14.76
N VAL A 76 -1.89 -31.00 13.70
CA VAL A 76 -2.55 -32.30 13.82
C VAL A 76 -1.58 -33.36 14.32
N ARG A 77 -0.37 -33.44 13.75
CA ARG A 77 0.67 -34.40 14.17
C ARG A 77 1.04 -34.22 15.64
N LEU A 78 1.26 -32.98 16.10
CA LEU A 78 1.55 -32.67 17.51
C LEU A 78 0.41 -33.10 18.44
N SER A 79 -0.83 -32.83 18.04
CA SER A 79 -2.02 -33.22 18.81
C SER A 79 -2.15 -34.74 18.91
N ALA A 80 -1.89 -35.47 17.82
CA ALA A 80 -1.92 -36.93 17.79
C ALA A 80 -0.80 -37.56 18.63
N THR A 81 0.41 -37.01 18.61
CA THR A 81 1.53 -37.47 19.46
C THR A 81 1.20 -37.31 20.94
N LYS A 82 0.62 -36.17 21.34
CA LYS A 82 0.19 -35.92 22.73
C LYS A 82 -0.92 -36.88 23.18
N LYS A 83 -1.81 -37.29 22.28
CA LYS A 83 -2.89 -38.26 22.53
C LYS A 83 -2.42 -39.70 22.74
N LYS A 84 -1.22 -40.03 22.28
CA LYS A 84 -0.62 -41.37 22.41
C LYS A 84 0.23 -41.54 23.68
N SER A 85 0.51 -40.45 24.41
CA SER A 85 1.32 -40.46 25.63
C SER A 85 0.50 -40.44 26.92
N TRP A 86 -0.80 -40.74 26.86
CA TRP A 86 -1.67 -40.95 28.02
C TRP A 86 -2.24 -42.36 28.03
#